data_AF-A0A024TPD8-F1
#
_entry.id   AF-A0A024TPD8-F1
#
_cell.length_a   1.000
_cell.length_b   1.000
_cell.length_c   1.000
_cell.angle_alpha   90.00
_cell.angle_beta   90.00
_cell.angle_gamma   90.00
#
_symmetry.space_group_name_H-M   'P 1'
#
loop_
_entity.id
_entity.type
_entity.pdbx_description
1 polymer ?
#
loop_
_entity_poly.entity_id
_entity_poly.type
_entity_poly.pdbx_seq_one_letter_code
_entity_poly.pdbx_strand_id
1 'polypeptide(L)'
;MSHKPAVNSTNEKLALAFDDLAHYEFEHGGQNTPVGASYSKIARAIRDATDEITSGEDAMQYRDIGPKTAAMIDEYFARGEIAKPPTKDATSLGGSPRGGKVGHQRRRSKSRSDSDDDESKRHKERIGEKAKNAMNQGMANAFEDLAEFEFNRGHISAGASCSKVARSIRDANAEITSGLDAMEHVRGIGKKSAVMIDEYLKTGRIAPSDTAKYVGEGSGT
;
A
#
# COMPACT_ATOMS: atom_id res chain seq x y z
N MET A 1 -27.47 8.89 -0.30
CA MET A 1 -26.87 9.54 0.88
C MET A 1 -27.16 11.03 0.76
N SER A 2 -27.71 11.66 1.81
CA SER A 2 -28.08 13.07 1.77
C SER A 2 -26.84 13.95 1.61
N HIS A 3 -26.84 14.78 0.58
CA HIS A 3 -25.80 15.76 0.29
C HIS A 3 -25.82 16.84 1.38
N LYS A 4 -24.83 16.86 2.27
CA LYS A 4 -24.67 17.97 3.23
C LYS A 4 -24.02 19.13 2.47
N PRO A 5 -24.63 20.32 2.42
CA PRO A 5 -24.00 21.49 1.81
C PRO A 5 -22.77 21.91 2.62
N ALA A 6 -21.82 22.56 1.97
CA ALA A 6 -20.68 23.19 2.60
C ALA A 6 -21.13 24.29 3.58
N VAL A 7 -20.40 24.41 4.69
CA VAL A 7 -20.60 25.45 5.70
C VAL A 7 -20.37 26.83 5.08
N ASN A 8 -19.34 26.94 4.24
CA ASN A 8 -19.15 28.08 3.35
C ASN A 8 -19.58 27.72 1.92
N SER A 9 -20.53 28.46 1.36
CA SER A 9 -21.11 28.19 0.05
C SER A 9 -20.13 28.36 -1.12
N THR A 10 -19.07 29.15 -0.96
CA THR A 10 -18.02 29.29 -1.99
C THR A 10 -17.22 28.00 -2.19
N ASN A 11 -17.09 27.20 -1.13
CA ASN A 11 -16.38 25.91 -1.16
C ASN A 11 -17.22 24.77 -1.78
N GLU A 12 -18.52 24.98 -2.04
CA GLU A 12 -19.44 23.93 -2.48
C GLU A 12 -18.99 23.30 -3.81
N LYS A 13 -18.60 24.12 -4.78
CA LYS A 13 -18.18 23.61 -6.10
C LYS A 13 -16.87 22.82 -6.04
N LEU A 14 -15.96 23.24 -5.16
CA LEU A 14 -14.70 22.53 -4.91
C LEU A 14 -14.97 21.20 -4.19
N ALA A 15 -15.86 21.18 -3.19
CA ALA A 15 -16.28 19.96 -2.52
C ALA A 15 -16.95 18.97 -3.47
N LEU A 16 -17.82 19.46 -4.36
CA LEU A 16 -18.46 18.66 -5.41
C LEU A 16 -17.43 18.02 -6.35
N ALA A 17 -16.41 18.78 -6.77
CA ALA A 17 -15.36 18.23 -7.62
C ALA A 17 -14.61 17.05 -6.98
N PHE A 18 -14.36 17.10 -5.66
CA PHE A 18 -13.76 15.97 -4.94
C PHE A 18 -14.72 14.80 -4.73
N ASP A 19 -16.02 15.04 -4.58
CA ASP A 19 -17.02 13.97 -4.52
C ASP A 19 -17.18 13.26 -5.88
N ASP A 20 -17.15 14.01 -6.98
CA ASP A 20 -17.17 13.43 -8.33
C ASP A 20 -15.93 12.55 -8.59
N LEU A 21 -14.77 12.96 -8.08
CA LEU A 21 -13.54 12.17 -8.08
C LEU A 21 -13.66 10.90 -7.24
N ALA A 22 -14.27 11.01 -6.06
CA ALA A 22 -14.52 9.85 -5.21
C ALA A 22 -15.45 8.85 -5.90
N HIS A 23 -16.55 9.33 -6.48
CA HIS A 23 -17.51 8.50 -7.21
C HIS A 23 -16.85 7.79 -8.39
N TYR A 24 -16.09 8.54 -9.19
CA TYR A 24 -15.34 7.99 -10.33
C TYR A 24 -14.37 6.88 -9.89
N GLU A 25 -13.65 7.06 -8.78
CA GLU A 25 -12.76 6.03 -8.22
C GLU A 25 -13.50 4.81 -7.66
N PHE A 26 -14.71 4.99 -7.12
CA PHE A 26 -15.52 3.87 -6.66
C PHE A 26 -16.13 3.07 -7.83
N GLU A 27 -16.49 3.73 -8.93
CA GLU A 27 -17.02 3.09 -10.13
C GLU A 27 -15.94 2.38 -10.94
N HIS A 28 -14.76 2.99 -11.09
CA HIS A 28 -13.73 2.51 -12.01
C HIS A 28 -12.51 1.88 -11.32
N GLY A 29 -12.30 2.12 -10.02
CA GLY A 29 -11.13 1.60 -9.30
C GLY A 29 -11.35 0.28 -8.57
N GLY A 30 -12.55 -0.32 -8.69
CA GLY A 30 -12.96 -1.54 -7.99
C GLY A 30 -13.57 -1.27 -6.60
N GLN A 31 -14.36 -2.22 -6.08
CA GLN A 31 -15.29 -2.07 -4.95
C GLN A 31 -14.64 -1.71 -3.57
N ASN A 32 -13.34 -1.44 -3.50
CA ASN A 32 -12.64 -1.06 -2.26
C ASN A 32 -11.42 -0.15 -2.55
N THR A 33 -11.61 1.01 -3.20
CA THR A 33 -10.49 1.94 -3.37
C THR A 33 -10.23 2.78 -2.11
N PRO A 34 -9.03 2.69 -1.51
CA PRO A 34 -8.62 3.64 -0.47
C PRO A 34 -8.53 5.09 -1.01
N VAL A 35 -8.44 5.23 -2.34
CA VAL A 35 -8.35 6.51 -3.05
C VAL A 35 -9.71 7.21 -3.07
N GLY A 36 -10.79 6.55 -3.49
CA GLY A 36 -12.14 7.12 -3.44
C GLY A 36 -12.53 7.52 -2.02
N ALA A 37 -12.23 6.68 -1.03
CA ALA A 37 -12.44 7.01 0.39
C ALA A 37 -11.60 8.20 0.88
N SER A 38 -10.44 8.45 0.29
CA SER A 38 -9.61 9.62 0.60
C SER A 38 -10.23 10.89 0.00
N TYR A 39 -10.70 10.85 -1.25
CA TYR A 39 -11.39 11.98 -1.87
C TYR A 39 -12.68 12.34 -1.14
N SER A 40 -13.48 11.37 -0.68
CA SER A 40 -14.67 11.65 0.14
C SER A 40 -14.32 12.35 1.46
N LYS A 41 -13.18 12.00 2.09
CA LYS A 41 -12.72 12.70 3.31
C LYS A 41 -12.30 14.13 3.01
N ILE A 42 -11.64 14.36 1.88
CA ILE A 42 -11.22 15.69 1.43
C ILE A 42 -12.46 16.55 1.13
N ALA A 43 -13.43 16.03 0.36
CA ALA A 43 -14.69 16.73 0.07
C ALA A 43 -15.41 17.13 1.37
N ARG A 44 -15.44 16.23 2.36
CA ARG A 44 -15.98 16.52 3.68
C ARG A 44 -15.19 17.60 4.44
N ALA A 45 -13.86 17.56 4.40
CA ALA A 45 -13.02 18.58 5.03
C ALA A 45 -13.27 19.98 4.42
N ILE A 46 -13.42 20.05 3.10
CA ILE A 46 -13.74 21.28 2.35
C ILE A 46 -15.15 21.79 2.70
N ARG A 47 -16.12 20.88 2.90
CA ARG A 47 -17.46 21.25 3.36
C ARG A 47 -17.49 21.77 4.79
N ASP A 48 -16.72 21.14 5.68
CA ASP A 48 -16.69 21.52 7.09
C ASP A 48 -15.81 22.77 7.32
N ALA A 49 -15.06 23.23 6.31
CA ALA A 49 -14.30 24.48 6.35
C ALA A 49 -15.24 25.69 6.48
N THR A 50 -14.99 26.50 7.50
CA THR A 50 -15.71 27.75 7.77
C THR A 50 -15.22 28.89 6.88
N ASP A 51 -13.93 28.89 6.58
CA ASP A 51 -13.30 29.92 5.76
C ASP A 51 -13.36 29.55 4.28
N GLU A 52 -13.30 30.57 3.42
CA GLU A 52 -13.22 30.38 1.99
C GLU A 52 -11.86 29.79 1.63
N ILE A 53 -11.86 28.70 0.86
CA ILE A 53 -10.65 28.10 0.32
C ILE A 53 -10.40 28.75 -1.04
N THR A 54 -9.35 29.56 -1.15
CA THR A 54 -8.98 30.23 -2.40
C THR A 54 -7.75 29.63 -3.10
N SER A 55 -7.00 28.79 -2.38
CA SER A 55 -5.81 28.11 -2.90
C SER A 55 -5.54 26.81 -2.16
N GLY A 56 -4.68 25.99 -2.73
CA GLY A 56 -4.15 24.79 -2.10
C GLY A 56 -3.39 25.08 -0.81
N GLU A 57 -2.64 26.19 -0.76
CA GLU A 57 -1.91 26.60 0.44
C GLU A 57 -2.86 26.96 1.58
N ASP A 58 -3.93 27.70 1.31
CA ASP A 58 -4.99 28.00 2.29
C ASP A 58 -5.64 26.71 2.80
N ALA A 59 -5.84 25.73 1.92
CA ALA A 59 -6.48 24.48 2.25
C ALA A 59 -5.62 23.57 3.15
N MET A 60 -4.29 23.71 3.16
CA MET A 60 -3.38 22.86 3.95
C MET A 60 -3.56 22.98 5.47
N GLN A 61 -4.28 23.99 5.95
CA GLN A 61 -4.62 24.11 7.37
C GLN A 61 -5.62 23.03 7.85
N TYR A 62 -6.35 22.39 6.93
CA TYR A 62 -7.34 21.37 7.26
C TYR A 62 -6.72 19.96 7.33
N ARG A 63 -7.10 19.19 8.35
CA ARG A 63 -6.44 17.93 8.77
C ARG A 63 -6.24 16.88 7.66
N ASP A 64 -7.16 16.82 6.70
CA ASP A 64 -7.18 15.81 5.64
C ASP A 64 -6.66 16.35 4.28
N ILE A 65 -6.13 17.58 4.26
CA ILE A 65 -5.60 18.24 3.07
C ILE A 65 -4.06 18.32 3.17
N GLY A 66 -3.39 17.49 2.38
CA GLY A 66 -1.93 17.49 2.27
C GLY A 66 -1.43 18.18 0.99
N PRO A 67 -0.09 18.29 0.78
CA PRO A 67 0.50 18.99 -0.36
C PRO A 67 0.02 18.52 -1.74
N LYS A 68 -0.31 17.23 -1.88
CA LYS A 68 -0.86 16.70 -3.15
C LYS A 68 -2.29 17.18 -3.40
N THR A 69 -3.11 17.17 -2.35
CA THR A 69 -4.48 17.68 -2.41
C THR A 69 -4.50 19.19 -2.62
N ALA A 70 -3.58 19.91 -1.98
CA ALA A 70 -3.37 21.34 -2.22
C ALA A 70 -3.10 21.63 -3.70
N ALA A 71 -2.20 20.86 -4.33
CA ALA A 71 -1.95 21.00 -5.77
C ALA A 71 -3.19 20.71 -6.64
N MET A 72 -4.04 19.74 -6.27
CA MET A 72 -5.32 19.49 -6.96
C MET A 72 -6.31 20.64 -6.77
N ILE A 73 -6.31 21.30 -5.62
CA ILE A 73 -7.12 22.49 -5.35
C ILE A 73 -6.63 23.67 -6.19
N ASP A 74 -5.30 23.88 -6.27
CA ASP A 74 -4.72 24.88 -7.16
C ASP A 74 -5.05 24.60 -8.63
N GLU A 75 -5.01 23.34 -9.05
CA GLU A 75 -5.42 22.92 -10.39
C GLU A 75 -6.90 23.22 -10.64
N TYR A 76 -7.77 22.94 -9.67
CA TYR A 76 -9.19 23.28 -9.76
C TYR A 76 -9.40 24.78 -9.97
N PHE A 77 -8.68 25.63 -9.24
CA PHE A 77 -8.79 27.08 -9.42
C PHE A 77 -8.19 27.57 -10.75
N ALA A 78 -7.19 26.87 -11.28
CA ALA A 78 -6.57 27.20 -12.57
C ALA A 78 -7.41 26.73 -13.77
N ARG A 79 -8.01 25.54 -13.69
CA ARG A 79 -8.67 24.86 -14.82
C ARG A 79 -10.20 24.80 -14.70
N GLY A 80 -10.75 25.02 -13.52
CA GLY A 80 -12.17 24.89 -13.19
C GLY A 80 -12.64 23.45 -12.91
N GLU A 81 -11.74 22.48 -13.04
CA GLU A 81 -11.99 21.06 -12.84
C GLU A 81 -10.72 20.37 -12.30
N ILE A 82 -10.89 19.29 -11.55
CA ILE A 82 -9.76 18.44 -11.14
C ILE A 82 -9.65 17.31 -12.15
N ALA A 83 -8.47 17.10 -12.73
CA ALA A 83 -8.25 15.99 -13.64
C ALA A 83 -8.55 14.65 -12.95
N LYS A 84 -9.42 13.84 -13.56
CA LYS A 84 -9.66 12.47 -13.14
C LYS A 84 -8.36 11.67 -13.38
N PRO A 85 -7.80 11.01 -12.37
CA PRO A 85 -6.61 10.19 -12.57
C PRO A 85 -6.93 9.05 -13.55
N PRO A 86 -5.97 8.64 -14.39
CA PRO A 86 -6.16 7.49 -15.26
C PRO A 86 -6.43 6.27 -14.37
N THR A 87 -7.65 5.73 -14.49
CA THR A 87 -8.07 4.51 -13.79
C THR A 87 -7.16 3.38 -14.22
N LYS A 88 -6.68 2.60 -13.25
CA LYS A 88 -5.69 1.54 -13.47
C LYS A 88 -6.30 0.37 -14.23
N ASP A 89 -6.41 0.50 -15.55
CA ASP A 89 -6.20 -0.62 -16.45
C ASP A 89 -4.82 -0.40 -17.10
N ALA A 90 -3.91 -1.32 -16.79
CA ALA A 90 -2.60 -1.51 -17.42
C ALA A 90 -1.57 -0.36 -17.39
N THR A 91 -0.44 -0.68 -16.74
CA THR A 91 0.93 -0.22 -17.08
C THR A 91 1.35 1.22 -16.74
N SER A 92 2.45 1.28 -15.96
CA SER A 92 3.28 2.44 -15.65
C SER A 92 3.69 3.27 -16.89
N LEU A 93 3.76 4.60 -16.77
CA LEU A 93 4.96 5.44 -16.98
C LEU A 93 4.61 6.95 -17.03
N GLY A 94 5.39 7.77 -16.31
CA GLY A 94 5.41 9.25 -16.37
C GLY A 94 4.96 9.88 -15.04
N GLY A 95 5.80 10.35 -14.11
CA GLY A 95 7.14 10.91 -14.26
C GLY A 95 7.05 12.43 -14.49
N SER A 96 7.14 13.25 -13.44
CA SER A 96 7.50 14.68 -13.55
C SER A 96 7.97 15.32 -12.22
N PRO A 97 8.74 16.42 -12.28
CA PRO A 97 9.91 16.64 -11.42
C PRO A 97 9.78 17.70 -10.30
N ARG A 98 10.59 17.46 -9.27
CA ARG A 98 11.24 18.33 -8.27
C ARG A 98 10.88 19.83 -8.17
N GLY A 99 10.46 20.22 -6.97
CA GLY A 99 10.76 21.48 -6.26
C GLY A 99 10.03 21.44 -4.90
N GLY A 100 10.58 21.67 -3.71
CA GLY A 100 11.83 22.25 -3.22
C GLY A 100 11.48 23.01 -1.93
N LYS A 101 11.45 22.35 -0.76
CA LYS A 101 11.40 23.03 0.55
C LYS A 101 12.64 22.68 1.38
N VAL A 102 13.51 23.67 1.52
CA VAL A 102 14.42 23.88 2.67
C VAL A 102 13.53 24.15 3.89
N GLY A 103 13.67 23.60 5.09
CA GLY A 103 14.71 22.82 5.76
C GLY A 103 14.77 23.38 7.18
N HIS A 104 14.78 22.56 8.23
CA HIS A 104 15.55 22.77 9.48
C HIS A 104 15.53 21.52 10.36
N GLN A 105 16.58 20.71 10.12
CA GLN A 105 17.41 19.96 11.06
C GLN A 105 16.78 19.41 12.36
N ARG A 106 16.51 18.09 12.37
CA ARG A 106 17.04 17.21 13.42
C ARG A 106 17.60 15.93 12.79
N ARG A 107 18.81 15.58 13.22
CA ARG A 107 19.74 14.64 12.60
C ARG A 107 19.15 13.24 12.40
N ARG A 108 19.01 12.81 11.14
CA ARG A 108 19.01 11.40 10.74
C ARG A 108 19.65 11.27 9.36
N SER A 109 20.94 11.00 9.37
CA SER A 109 21.69 10.52 8.23
C SER A 109 21.24 9.10 7.87
N LYS A 110 20.34 8.95 6.89
CA LYS A 110 20.49 7.98 5.79
C LYS A 110 19.40 8.20 4.73
N SER A 111 19.87 8.56 3.55
CA SER A 111 19.21 8.60 2.23
C SER A 111 18.23 7.45 1.99
N ARG A 112 17.02 7.78 1.52
CA ARG A 112 16.05 6.84 0.94
C ARG A 112 15.59 7.41 -0.42
N SER A 113 16.41 7.17 -1.43
CA SER A 113 15.99 7.05 -2.84
C SER A 113 16.73 5.82 -3.37
N ASP A 114 16.07 4.97 -4.17
CA ASP A 114 16.57 3.69 -4.75
C ASP A 114 16.38 2.37 -3.95
N SER A 115 15.23 2.08 -3.33
CA SER A 115 15.05 0.77 -2.61
C SER A 115 13.92 -0.16 -3.04
N ASP A 116 12.82 0.30 -3.66
CA ASP A 116 11.67 -0.61 -3.88
C ASP A 116 11.75 -1.40 -5.21
N ASP A 117 12.31 -0.80 -6.27
CA ASP A 117 12.67 -1.48 -7.54
C ASP A 117 13.89 -2.42 -7.36
N ASP A 118 14.70 -2.11 -6.34
CA ASP A 118 15.90 -2.83 -5.94
C ASP A 118 15.57 -4.12 -5.19
N GLU A 119 14.46 -4.18 -4.41
CA GLU A 119 14.12 -5.39 -3.63
C GLU A 119 13.62 -6.55 -4.51
N SER A 120 12.82 -6.31 -5.55
CA SER A 120 12.41 -7.38 -6.49
C SER A 120 13.60 -7.92 -7.29
N LYS A 121 14.55 -7.05 -7.66
CA LYS A 121 15.80 -7.44 -8.33
C LYS A 121 16.71 -8.23 -7.39
N ARG A 122 16.92 -7.74 -6.16
CA ARG A 122 17.67 -8.45 -5.11
C ARG A 122 17.04 -9.77 -4.72
N HIS A 123 15.71 -9.86 -4.76
CA HIS A 123 15.01 -11.11 -4.54
C HIS A 123 15.38 -12.10 -5.64
N LYS A 124 15.25 -11.72 -6.93
CA LYS A 124 15.64 -12.59 -8.06
C LYS A 124 17.09 -13.06 -8.01
N GLU A 125 18.02 -12.23 -7.54
CA GLU A 125 19.43 -12.62 -7.36
C GLU A 125 19.66 -13.65 -6.23
N ARG A 126 18.71 -13.78 -5.29
CA ARG A 126 18.83 -14.64 -4.10
C ARG A 126 17.94 -15.89 -4.15
N ILE A 127 17.08 -16.00 -5.16
CA ILE A 127 16.24 -17.18 -5.34
C ILE A 127 17.15 -18.41 -5.46
N GLY A 128 16.89 -19.41 -4.63
CA GLY A 128 17.64 -20.66 -4.64
C GLY A 128 18.94 -20.66 -3.80
N GLU A 129 19.23 -19.63 -3.01
CA GLU A 129 20.28 -19.77 -1.99
C GLU A 129 19.86 -20.81 -0.92
N LYS A 130 20.86 -21.53 -0.41
CA LYS A 130 20.64 -22.56 0.60
C LYS A 130 20.44 -21.96 1.98
N ALA A 131 19.47 -22.49 2.72
CA ALA A 131 19.26 -22.23 4.13
C ALA A 131 20.42 -22.78 4.94
N LYS A 132 20.78 -22.05 6.01
CA LYS A 132 21.80 -22.50 6.96
C LYS A 132 21.36 -23.81 7.65
N ASN A 133 20.07 -23.94 7.89
CA ASN A 133 19.44 -25.17 8.33
C ASN A 133 18.61 -25.79 7.19
N ALA A 134 18.91 -27.03 6.83
CA ALA A 134 18.24 -27.72 5.72
C ALA A 134 16.73 -27.91 5.95
N MET A 135 16.28 -28.04 7.20
CA MET A 135 14.85 -28.18 7.53
C MET A 135 14.05 -26.91 7.18
N ASN A 136 14.70 -25.75 7.24
CA ASN A 136 14.08 -24.47 6.90
C ASN A 136 14.04 -24.22 5.39
N GLN A 137 14.72 -25.02 4.57
CA GLN A 137 14.85 -24.76 3.12
C GLN A 137 13.49 -24.78 2.41
N GLY A 138 12.67 -25.79 2.65
CA GLY A 138 11.37 -25.90 1.99
C GLY A 138 10.46 -24.71 2.33
N MET A 139 10.49 -24.29 3.59
CA MET A 139 9.72 -23.14 4.05
C MET A 139 10.26 -21.82 3.48
N ALA A 140 11.59 -21.65 3.42
CA ALA A 140 12.20 -20.48 2.79
C ALA A 140 11.76 -20.38 1.32
N ASN A 141 11.85 -21.48 0.56
CA ASN A 141 11.44 -21.54 -0.83
C ASN A 141 9.96 -21.19 -0.99
N ALA A 142 9.07 -21.69 -0.13
CA ALA A 142 7.65 -21.36 -0.19
C ALA A 142 7.37 -19.86 -0.01
N PHE A 143 8.13 -19.17 0.86
CA PHE A 143 8.04 -17.71 1.00
C PHE A 143 8.67 -16.97 -0.19
N GLU A 144 9.66 -17.54 -0.86
CA GLU A 144 10.20 -16.99 -2.11
C GLU A 144 9.17 -17.07 -3.25
N ASP A 145 8.56 -18.24 -3.43
CA ASP A 145 7.51 -18.45 -4.44
C ASP A 145 6.34 -17.49 -4.20
N LEU A 146 5.95 -17.28 -2.93
CA LEU A 146 4.93 -16.31 -2.57
C LEU A 146 5.38 -14.87 -2.87
N ALA A 147 6.64 -14.53 -2.59
CA ALA A 147 7.18 -13.21 -2.88
C ALA A 147 7.15 -12.91 -4.39
N GLU A 148 7.59 -13.88 -5.20
CA GLU A 148 7.55 -13.80 -6.66
C GLU A 148 6.11 -13.65 -7.18
N PHE A 149 5.17 -14.43 -6.64
CA PHE A 149 3.75 -14.32 -6.98
C PHE A 149 3.20 -12.92 -6.71
N GLU A 150 3.48 -12.34 -5.54
CA GLU A 150 3.01 -10.99 -5.18
C GLU A 150 3.70 -9.90 -6.02
N PHE A 151 5.00 -10.04 -6.33
CA PHE A 151 5.69 -9.13 -7.26
C PHE A 151 5.08 -9.17 -8.66
N ASN A 152 4.76 -10.36 -9.17
CA ASN A 152 4.13 -10.54 -10.49
C ASN A 152 2.73 -9.90 -10.55
N ARG A 153 2.03 -9.77 -9.41
CA ARG A 153 0.75 -9.07 -9.29
C ARG A 153 0.89 -7.55 -9.07
N GLY A 154 2.11 -7.03 -9.00
CA GLY A 154 2.39 -5.62 -8.71
C GLY A 154 2.25 -5.25 -7.23
N HIS A 155 2.08 -6.23 -6.33
CA HIS A 155 2.02 -6.01 -4.88
C HIS A 155 3.42 -5.93 -4.26
N ILE A 156 4.17 -4.88 -4.61
CA ILE A 156 5.59 -4.72 -4.26
C ILE A 156 5.85 -4.83 -2.76
N SER A 157 5.01 -4.21 -1.93
CA SER A 157 5.19 -4.24 -0.47
C SER A 157 4.93 -5.61 0.16
N ALA A 158 3.98 -6.38 -0.39
CA ALA A 158 3.69 -7.74 0.06
C ALA A 158 4.81 -8.70 -0.38
N GLY A 159 5.25 -8.60 -1.64
CA GLY A 159 6.38 -9.37 -2.15
C GLY A 159 7.68 -9.09 -1.38
N ALA A 160 7.99 -7.82 -1.11
CA ALA A 160 9.15 -7.43 -0.31
C ALA A 160 9.08 -7.97 1.12
N SER A 161 7.90 -7.99 1.73
CA SER A 161 7.69 -8.56 3.06
C SER A 161 7.94 -10.07 3.06
N CYS A 162 7.44 -10.80 2.06
CA CYS A 162 7.65 -12.25 1.92
C CYS A 162 9.11 -12.58 1.63
N SER A 163 9.77 -11.84 0.73
CA SER A 163 11.21 -11.97 0.45
C SER A 163 12.05 -11.82 1.72
N LYS A 164 11.72 -10.83 2.55
CA LYS A 164 12.41 -10.61 3.82
C LYS A 164 12.21 -11.77 4.81
N VAL A 165 11.02 -12.35 4.85
CA VAL A 165 10.73 -13.51 5.70
C VAL A 165 11.48 -14.75 5.20
N ALA A 166 11.46 -15.03 3.89
CA ALA A 166 12.24 -16.11 3.28
C ALA A 166 13.72 -16.01 3.66
N ARG A 167 14.29 -14.80 3.55
CA ARG A 167 15.66 -14.52 3.95
C ARG A 167 15.89 -14.77 5.44
N SER A 168 15.01 -14.28 6.30
CA SER A 168 15.12 -14.47 7.75
C SER A 168 15.08 -15.96 8.13
N ILE A 169 14.23 -16.75 7.48
CA ILE A 169 14.13 -18.20 7.66
C ILE A 169 15.40 -18.91 7.17
N ARG A 170 15.93 -18.50 6.01
CA ARG A 170 17.18 -19.01 5.44
C ARG A 170 18.38 -18.75 6.36
N ASP A 171 18.43 -17.54 6.92
CA ASP A 171 19.50 -17.08 7.79
C ASP A 171 19.44 -17.65 9.21
N ALA A 172 18.32 -18.26 9.60
CA ALA A 172 18.13 -18.88 10.90
C ALA A 172 18.97 -20.18 11.02
N ASN A 173 19.74 -20.28 12.11
CA ASN A 173 20.52 -21.48 12.42
C ASN A 173 19.64 -22.56 13.09
N ALA A 174 18.66 -22.13 13.88
CA ALA A 174 17.71 -23.03 14.54
C ALA A 174 16.63 -23.48 13.54
N GLU A 175 16.14 -24.71 13.74
CA GLU A 175 14.97 -25.21 13.05
C GLU A 175 13.73 -24.46 13.54
N ILE A 176 12.91 -23.99 12.61
CA ILE A 176 11.66 -23.31 12.93
C ILE A 176 10.55 -24.35 13.03
N THR A 177 10.01 -24.52 14.22
CA THR A 177 9.01 -25.57 14.53
C THR A 177 7.60 -25.03 14.71
N SER A 178 7.45 -23.71 14.86
CA SER A 178 6.16 -23.02 14.90
C SER A 178 6.31 -21.55 14.53
N GLY A 179 5.21 -20.89 14.17
CA GLY A 179 5.18 -19.46 13.91
C GLY A 179 5.50 -18.62 15.14
N LEU A 180 5.12 -19.09 16.33
CA LEU A 180 5.45 -18.42 17.60
C LEU A 180 6.95 -18.44 17.87
N ASP A 181 7.57 -19.63 17.74
CA ASP A 181 9.02 -19.84 17.85
C ASP A 181 9.78 -18.97 16.84
N ALA A 182 9.27 -18.92 15.60
CA ALA A 182 9.81 -18.07 14.56
C ALA A 182 9.75 -16.57 14.93
N MET A 183 8.67 -16.10 15.55
CA MET A 183 8.56 -14.71 16.01
C MET A 183 9.53 -14.37 17.13
N GLU A 184 9.77 -15.31 18.04
CA GLU A 184 10.61 -15.10 19.22
C GLU A 184 12.10 -15.13 18.86
N HIS A 185 12.50 -16.06 17.98
CA HIS A 185 13.92 -16.32 17.71
C HIS A 185 14.41 -15.77 16.37
N VAL A 186 13.52 -15.44 15.44
CA VAL A 186 13.91 -14.98 14.09
C VAL A 186 13.48 -13.55 13.84
N ARG A 187 14.48 -12.66 13.80
CA ARG A 187 14.26 -11.24 13.52
C ARG A 187 13.69 -11.05 12.11
N GLY A 188 12.58 -10.31 12.04
CA GLY A 188 11.91 -9.98 10.77
C GLY A 188 10.63 -10.76 10.52
N ILE A 189 10.31 -11.75 11.37
CA ILE A 189 9.05 -12.48 11.33
C ILE A 189 8.03 -11.74 12.21
N GLY A 190 6.89 -11.39 11.61
CA GLY A 190 5.77 -10.75 12.30
C GLY A 190 4.56 -11.67 12.41
N LYS A 191 3.53 -11.22 13.12
CA LYS A 191 2.30 -12.01 13.41
C LYS A 191 1.68 -12.66 12.17
N LYS A 192 1.59 -11.94 11.04
CA LYS A 192 1.02 -12.49 9.80
C LYS A 192 1.88 -13.61 9.23
N SER A 193 3.19 -13.40 9.19
CA SER A 193 4.16 -14.40 8.72
C SER A 193 4.22 -15.62 9.63
N ALA A 194 4.05 -15.44 10.94
CA ALA A 194 3.95 -16.53 11.90
C ALA A 194 2.77 -17.47 11.58
N VAL A 195 1.60 -16.90 11.28
CA VAL A 195 0.43 -17.68 10.87
C VAL A 195 0.70 -18.45 9.57
N MET A 196 1.37 -17.83 8.60
CA MET A 196 1.75 -18.49 7.34
C MET A 196 2.77 -19.62 7.57
N ILE A 197 3.69 -19.47 8.52
CA ILE A 197 4.63 -20.51 8.94
C ILE A 197 3.87 -21.69 9.56
N ASP A 198 2.95 -21.42 10.48
CA ASP A 198 2.11 -22.46 11.07
C ASP A 198 1.25 -23.20 10.02
N GLU A 199 0.77 -22.47 9.01
CA GLU A 199 0.05 -23.06 7.89
C GLU A 199 0.95 -23.97 7.06
N TYR A 200 2.15 -23.49 6.68
CA TYR A 200 3.13 -24.30 5.95
C TYR A 200 3.52 -25.57 6.70
N LEU A 201 3.72 -25.49 8.02
CA LEU A 201 4.07 -26.66 8.83
C LEU A 201 2.93 -27.68 8.90
N LYS A 202 1.67 -27.25 8.75
CA LYS A 202 0.50 -28.13 8.74
C LYS A 202 0.18 -28.72 7.37
N THR A 203 0.28 -27.92 6.31
CA THR A 203 -0.21 -28.26 4.96
C THR A 203 0.91 -28.50 3.95
N GLY A 204 2.14 -28.10 4.27
CA GLY A 204 3.30 -28.10 3.38
C GLY A 204 3.27 -27.01 2.31
N ARG A 205 2.34 -26.05 2.36
CA ARG A 205 2.19 -24.98 1.36
C ARG A 205 1.76 -23.66 2.01
N ILE A 206 2.16 -22.54 1.42
CA ILE A 206 1.70 -21.21 1.81
C ILE A 206 0.72 -20.72 0.74
N ALA A 207 -0.51 -20.44 1.15
CA ALA A 207 -1.52 -19.90 0.25
C ALA A 207 -1.31 -18.38 0.06
N PRO A 208 -1.42 -17.85 -1.16
CA PRO A 208 -1.48 -16.42 -1.38
C PRO A 208 -2.64 -15.78 -0.62
N SER A 209 -2.44 -14.55 -0.15
CA SER A 209 -3.41 -13.82 0.69
C SER A 209 -4.84 -13.74 0.11
N ASP A 210 -5.00 -13.91 -1.21
CA ASP A 210 -6.28 -13.86 -1.92
C ASP A 210 -7.00 -15.22 -2.07
N THR A 211 -6.33 -16.35 -1.87
CA THR A 211 -6.95 -17.68 -2.07
C THR A 211 -7.77 -18.16 -0.87
N ALA A 212 -7.68 -17.49 0.29
CA ALA A 212 -8.49 -17.81 1.47
C ALA A 212 -10.00 -17.51 1.30
N LYS A 213 -10.43 -16.98 0.14
CA LYS A 213 -11.85 -16.75 -0.18
C LYS A 213 -12.53 -17.86 -0.99
N TYR A 214 -11.80 -18.90 -1.41
CA TYR A 214 -12.37 -20.04 -2.14
C TYR A 214 -11.89 -21.36 -1.55
N VAL A 215 -12.32 -21.65 -0.32
CA VAL A 215 -12.49 -23.04 0.14
C VAL A 215 -13.93 -23.15 0.65
N GLY A 216 -14.86 -23.02 -0.30
CA GLY A 216 -16.25 -23.43 -0.09
C GLY A 216 -16.28 -24.94 0.06
N GLU A 217 -16.81 -25.37 1.19
CA GLU A 217 -17.05 -26.74 1.62
C GLU A 217 -17.50 -27.65 0.47
N GLY A 218 -16.66 -28.63 0.16
CA GLY A 218 -17.00 -29.77 -0.69
C GLY A 218 -17.00 -31.04 0.15
N SER A 219 -18.06 -31.25 0.92
CA SER A 219 -18.37 -32.56 1.50
C SER A 219 -19.87 -32.70 1.72
N GLY A 220 -20.50 -33.45 0.83
CA GLY A 220 -21.90 -33.85 0.91
C GLY A 220 -22.13 -34.99 -0.06
N THR A 221 -21.59 -36.16 0.29
CA THR A 221 -22.05 -37.46 -0.23
C THR A 221 -23.39 -37.81 0.39
#